data_AF-R7HZR4-F1
#
_entry.id   AF-R7HZR4-F1
#
_cell.length_a   1.000
_cell.length_b   1.000
_cell.length_c   1.000
_cell.angle_alpha   90.00
_cell.angle_beta   90.00
_cell.angle_gamma   90.00
#
_symmetry.space_group_name_H-M   'P 1'
#
loop_
_entity.id
_entity.type
_entity.pdbx_description
1 polymer ?
#
loop_
_entity_poly.entity_id
_entity_poly.type
_entity_poly.pdbx_seq_one_letter_code
_entity_poly.pdbx_strand_id
1 'polypeptide(L)'
;MSLVNFNTNIQYDFQLPKINISTTNFKFTPIKNYSTYTSGNNLFSLYNNNFANLQKVLDSNNNNTTTNSLSSNKVSATLEDAGYDKTKGDKLANTAAKNTVGFTHQCATYVKNAIQNSGLGAYEYGDAYECANILKRNKNFKEISTKGLDLSTLPAGCVLVYDKGVAGYSSKYGHTEITLGNGQAASDGVTNNIRQGARVFVPVSQSYVA
;
A
#
# COMPACT_ATOMS: atom_id res chain seq x y z
N MET A 1 -11.84 77.72 -7.11
CA MET A 1 -13.08 77.25 -7.75
C MET A 1 -12.77 76.00 -8.54
N SER A 2 -13.64 75.00 -8.39
CA SER A 2 -13.80 73.73 -9.12
C SER A 2 -12.62 72.74 -9.19
N LEU A 3 -12.87 71.56 -8.63
CA LEU A 3 -12.05 70.35 -8.66
C LEU A 3 -12.14 69.69 -10.03
N VAL A 4 -11.00 69.30 -10.60
CA VAL A 4 -10.91 68.49 -11.82
C VAL A 4 -11.11 67.04 -11.42
N ASN A 5 -12.23 66.45 -11.82
CA ASN A 5 -12.58 65.06 -11.56
C ASN A 5 -12.01 64.17 -12.67
N PHE A 6 -10.93 63.42 -12.39
CA PHE A 6 -10.42 62.38 -13.29
C PHE A 6 -11.12 61.06 -12.99
N ASN A 7 -12.23 60.79 -13.68
CA ASN A 7 -12.90 59.50 -13.63
C ASN A 7 -12.37 58.61 -14.78
N THR A 8 -11.26 57.91 -14.56
CA THR A 8 -10.78 56.88 -15.49
C THR A 8 -11.11 55.49 -14.94
N ASN A 9 -12.30 54.98 -15.26
CA ASN A 9 -12.61 53.56 -15.12
C ASN A 9 -11.88 52.79 -16.21
N ILE A 10 -10.66 52.32 -15.93
CA ILE A 10 -9.99 51.31 -16.76
C ILE A 10 -10.45 49.95 -16.25
N GLN A 11 -11.36 49.29 -16.98
CA GLN A 11 -11.64 47.88 -16.76
C GLN A 11 -10.48 47.06 -17.32
N TYR A 12 -9.73 46.40 -16.43
CA TYR A 12 -8.80 45.35 -16.82
C TYR A 12 -9.57 44.04 -16.88
N ASP A 13 -9.87 43.58 -18.08
CA ASP A 13 -10.42 42.24 -18.28
C ASP A 13 -9.26 41.23 -18.20
N PHE A 14 -8.89 40.84 -16.98
CA PHE A 14 -7.84 39.86 -16.74
C PHE A 14 -8.44 38.46 -16.82
N GLN A 15 -8.51 37.92 -18.03
CA GLN A 15 -8.93 36.54 -18.23
C GLN A 15 -7.75 35.60 -17.88
N LEU A 16 -7.86 34.90 -16.76
CA LEU A 16 -6.88 33.87 -16.39
C LEU A 16 -6.86 32.77 -17.48
N PRO A 17 -5.67 32.33 -17.92
CA PRO A 17 -5.58 31.23 -18.86
C PRO A 17 -6.22 29.98 -18.26
N LYS A 18 -7.03 29.27 -19.06
CA LYS A 18 -7.60 27.98 -18.66
C LYS A 18 -6.47 26.96 -18.54
N ILE A 19 -6.06 26.67 -17.31
CA ILE A 19 -5.04 25.66 -17.02
C ILE A 19 -5.70 24.29 -17.12
N ASN A 20 -5.23 23.46 -18.05
CA ASN A 20 -5.70 22.10 -18.22
C ASN A 20 -4.88 21.16 -17.32
N ILE A 21 -5.46 20.79 -16.18
CA ILE A 21 -4.79 20.15 -15.03
C ILE A 21 -4.22 18.75 -15.39
N SER A 22 -4.66 18.16 -16.49
CA SER A 22 -4.29 16.80 -16.90
C SER A 22 -2.92 16.67 -17.60
N THR A 23 -2.20 17.76 -17.89
CA THR A 23 -0.97 17.68 -18.71
C THR A 23 0.23 18.51 -18.23
N THR A 24 0.11 19.27 -17.15
CA THR A 24 1.17 20.17 -16.69
C THR A 24 1.86 19.66 -15.43
N ASN A 25 3.08 19.12 -15.57
CA ASN A 25 3.95 18.79 -14.45
C ASN A 25 4.60 20.07 -13.90
N PHE A 26 4.04 20.65 -12.85
CA PHE A 26 4.65 21.78 -12.14
C PHE A 26 5.72 21.27 -11.18
N LYS A 27 7.00 21.49 -11.50
CA LYS A 27 8.09 21.33 -10.54
C LYS A 27 8.30 22.65 -9.81
N PHE A 28 7.90 22.72 -8.54
CA PHE A 28 8.23 23.84 -7.66
C PHE A 28 9.25 23.42 -6.62
N THR A 29 10.43 24.02 -6.69
CA THR A 29 11.41 24.03 -5.60
C THR A 29 10.97 25.05 -4.55
N PRO A 30 10.80 24.67 -3.27
CA PRO A 30 10.39 25.60 -2.24
C PRO A 30 11.52 26.62 -1.96
N ILE A 31 11.25 27.90 -2.23
CA ILE A 31 12.12 29.00 -1.80
C ILE A 31 11.74 29.34 -0.35
N LYS A 32 12.71 29.21 0.57
CA LYS A 32 12.53 29.59 1.97
C LYS A 32 12.47 31.12 2.12
N ASN A 33 11.55 31.55 2.97
CA ASN A 33 11.47 32.86 3.67
C ASN A 33 10.74 34.01 2.94
N TYR A 34 9.51 34.29 3.38
CA TYR A 34 9.02 35.67 3.47
C TYR A 34 8.30 35.90 4.80
N SER A 35 8.60 37.05 5.39
CA SER A 35 8.11 37.57 6.66
C SER A 35 6.60 37.82 6.63
N THR A 36 5.92 37.47 7.72
CA THR A 36 4.47 37.64 7.89
C THR A 36 4.11 39.12 8.02
N TYR A 37 3.55 39.71 6.97
CA TYR A 37 2.78 40.95 7.06
C TYR A 37 1.28 40.62 7.09
N THR A 38 0.67 40.88 8.24
CA THR A 38 -0.78 40.86 8.46
C THR A 38 -1.39 42.12 7.86
N SER A 39 -2.07 41.97 6.71
CA SER A 39 -3.14 42.88 6.27
C SER A 39 -4.12 42.07 5.42
N GLY A 40 -5.40 42.31 5.65
CA GLY A 40 -6.49 41.40 5.32
C GLY A 40 -6.67 41.07 3.83
N ASN A 41 -7.25 39.89 3.62
CA ASN A 41 -7.87 39.44 2.37
C ASN A 41 -6.99 39.50 1.11
N ASN A 42 -5.75 39.09 1.26
CA ASN A 42 -4.86 38.79 0.16
C ASN A 42 -5.30 37.47 -0.48
N LEU A 43 -5.56 37.50 -1.80
CA LEU A 43 -5.85 36.32 -2.63
C LEU A 43 -4.89 35.17 -2.33
N PHE A 44 -3.62 35.45 -2.02
CA PHE A 44 -2.62 34.47 -1.59
C PHE A 44 -3.02 33.62 -0.37
N SER A 45 -3.73 34.18 0.62
CA SER A 45 -4.20 33.43 1.79
C SER A 45 -5.39 32.53 1.45
N LEU A 46 -6.30 32.98 0.57
CA LEU A 46 -7.39 32.16 0.05
C LEU A 46 -6.87 31.02 -0.86
N TYR A 47 -5.86 31.29 -1.69
CA TYR A 47 -5.19 30.27 -2.49
C TYR A 47 -4.48 29.24 -1.60
N ASN A 48 -3.78 29.66 -0.55
CA ASN A 48 -3.11 28.72 0.37
C ASN A 48 -4.09 27.84 1.15
N ASN A 49 -5.20 28.39 1.62
CA ASN A 49 -6.20 27.61 2.37
C ASN A 49 -6.96 26.63 1.47
N ASN A 50 -7.27 27.02 0.23
CA ASN A 50 -7.87 26.09 -0.74
C ASN A 50 -6.86 25.03 -1.23
N PHE A 51 -5.58 25.38 -1.35
CA PHE A 51 -4.52 24.42 -1.71
C PHE A 51 -4.22 23.42 -0.58
N ALA A 52 -4.22 23.85 0.68
CA ALA A 52 -4.07 22.95 1.82
C ALA A 52 -5.24 21.97 1.96
N ASN A 53 -6.47 22.43 1.65
CA ASN A 53 -7.64 21.56 1.59
C ASN A 53 -7.61 20.63 0.39
N LEU A 54 -7.15 21.08 -0.78
CA LEU A 54 -6.95 20.22 -1.95
C LEU A 54 -5.84 19.20 -1.71
N GLN A 55 -4.74 19.56 -1.05
CA GLN A 55 -3.67 18.64 -0.64
C GLN A 55 -4.19 17.62 0.36
N LYS A 56 -5.01 18.00 1.35
CA LYS A 56 -5.67 17.04 2.26
C LYS A 56 -6.65 16.11 1.55
N VAL A 57 -7.37 16.61 0.54
CA VAL A 57 -8.27 15.80 -0.30
C VAL A 57 -7.46 14.89 -1.23
N LEU A 58 -6.37 15.38 -1.81
CA LEU A 58 -5.41 14.59 -2.58
C LEU A 58 -4.72 13.57 -1.70
N ASP A 59 -4.32 13.86 -0.47
CA ASP A 59 -3.71 12.90 0.47
C ASP A 59 -4.73 11.89 1.01
N SER A 60 -6.00 12.28 1.14
CA SER A 60 -7.09 11.32 1.40
C SER A 60 -7.37 10.40 0.19
N ASN A 61 -7.19 10.92 -1.03
CA ASN A 61 -7.39 10.19 -2.29
C ASN A 61 -6.12 9.47 -2.80
N ASN A 62 -4.93 9.85 -2.32
CA ASN A 62 -3.60 9.29 -2.62
C ASN A 62 -3.25 8.12 -1.69
N ASN A 63 -4.27 7.49 -1.09
CA ASN A 63 -4.18 6.07 -0.77
C ASN A 63 -4.22 5.19 -2.04
N ASN A 64 -4.33 5.80 -3.23
CA ASN A 64 -4.18 5.15 -4.53
C ASN A 64 -3.47 6.09 -5.52
N THR A 65 -2.13 6.12 -5.52
CA THR A 65 -1.26 6.15 -6.72
C THR A 65 0.17 6.56 -6.36
N THR A 66 1.00 5.59 -5.98
CA THR A 66 2.46 5.74 -6.06
C THR A 66 2.88 5.21 -7.43
N THR A 67 3.21 6.12 -8.34
CA THR A 67 3.80 5.79 -9.64
C THR A 67 5.27 5.43 -9.46
N ASN A 68 5.58 4.14 -9.55
CA ASN A 68 6.86 3.65 -10.05
C ASN A 68 6.59 2.51 -11.05
N SER A 69 6.41 2.95 -12.30
CA SER A 69 6.87 2.34 -13.55
C SER A 69 7.00 0.80 -13.63
N LEU A 70 6.08 0.21 -14.40
CA LEU A 70 6.04 -1.14 -15.01
C LEU A 70 5.70 -2.39 -14.17
N SER A 71 5.83 -2.42 -12.84
CA SER A 71 5.50 -3.63 -12.03
C SER A 71 4.09 -3.61 -11.41
N SER A 72 3.60 -2.44 -10.99
CA SER A 72 2.35 -2.31 -10.21
C SER A 72 1.08 -2.74 -10.94
N ASN A 73 1.01 -2.59 -12.27
CA ASN A 73 -0.18 -2.95 -13.05
C ASN A 73 -0.45 -4.47 -13.05
N LYS A 74 0.59 -5.31 -12.97
CA LYS A 74 0.40 -6.76 -12.93
C LYS A 74 -0.01 -7.26 -11.56
N VAL A 75 0.54 -6.67 -10.50
CA VAL A 75 0.17 -6.99 -9.11
C VAL A 75 -1.31 -6.68 -8.88
N SER A 76 -1.78 -5.49 -9.26
CA SER A 76 -3.21 -5.09 -9.11
C SER A 76 -4.16 -6.06 -9.84
N ALA A 77 -3.93 -6.32 -11.13
CA ALA A 77 -4.79 -7.21 -11.91
C ALA A 77 -4.82 -8.64 -11.35
N THR A 78 -3.66 -9.18 -10.95
CA THR A 78 -3.59 -10.54 -10.37
C THR A 78 -4.31 -10.64 -9.03
N LEU A 79 -4.27 -9.58 -8.22
CA LEU A 79 -4.96 -9.52 -6.92
C LEU A 79 -6.47 -9.35 -7.07
N GLU A 80 -6.90 -8.53 -8.03
CA GLU A 80 -8.32 -8.33 -8.39
C GLU A 80 -8.91 -9.65 -8.93
N ASP A 81 -8.23 -10.32 -9.87
CA ASP A 81 -8.61 -11.64 -10.40
C ASP A 81 -8.64 -12.72 -9.31
N ALA A 82 -7.81 -12.57 -8.28
CA ALA A 82 -7.82 -13.46 -7.13
C ALA A 82 -9.00 -13.19 -6.18
N GLY A 83 -9.59 -12.00 -6.21
CA GLY A 83 -10.61 -11.58 -5.24
C GLY A 83 -10.00 -11.21 -3.89
N TYR A 84 -8.83 -10.55 -3.90
CA TYR A 84 -8.13 -10.13 -2.69
C TYR A 84 -9.04 -9.32 -1.75
N ASP A 85 -9.07 -9.72 -0.49
CA ASP A 85 -9.86 -9.07 0.57
C ASP A 85 -8.94 -8.25 1.47
N LYS A 86 -8.96 -6.93 1.27
CA LYS A 86 -8.15 -5.98 2.04
C LYS A 86 -8.42 -6.06 3.55
N THR A 87 -9.67 -6.25 3.96
CA THR A 87 -10.03 -6.31 5.38
C THR A 87 -9.42 -7.53 6.05
N LYS A 88 -9.51 -8.70 5.39
CA LYS A 88 -8.86 -9.93 5.86
C LYS A 88 -7.33 -9.79 5.84
N GLY A 89 -6.78 -9.21 4.78
CA GLY A 89 -5.35 -8.98 4.62
C GLY A 89 -4.76 -8.11 5.71
N ASP A 90 -5.36 -6.95 5.97
CA ASP A 90 -4.95 -6.02 7.03
C ASP A 90 -5.05 -6.70 8.41
N LYS A 91 -6.14 -7.43 8.68
CA LYS A 91 -6.30 -8.16 9.95
C LYS A 91 -5.19 -9.20 10.14
N LEU A 92 -4.86 -9.96 9.11
CA LEU A 92 -3.81 -10.98 9.16
C LEU A 92 -2.43 -10.37 9.38
N ALA A 93 -2.06 -9.35 8.60
CA ALA A 93 -0.79 -8.65 8.74
C ALA A 93 -0.62 -8.04 10.13
N ASN A 94 -1.64 -7.34 10.63
CA ASN A 94 -1.63 -6.77 11.98
C ASN A 94 -1.48 -7.84 13.07
N THR A 95 -2.14 -9.00 12.89
CA THR A 95 -2.04 -10.12 13.82
C THR A 95 -0.65 -10.76 13.79
N ALA A 96 -0.04 -10.90 12.62
CA ALA A 96 1.32 -11.41 12.47
C ALA A 96 2.34 -10.47 13.13
N ALA A 97 2.28 -9.17 12.82
CA ALA A 97 3.20 -8.16 13.35
C ALA A 97 3.16 -8.06 14.89
N LYS A 98 1.97 -8.16 15.50
CA LYS A 98 1.81 -8.08 16.97
C LYS A 98 2.38 -9.30 17.71
N ASN A 99 2.46 -10.45 17.05
CA ASN A 99 2.85 -11.71 17.68
C ASN A 99 4.30 -12.09 17.41
N THR A 100 5.10 -11.24 16.76
CA THR A 100 6.52 -11.54 16.52
C THR A 100 7.33 -11.51 17.81
N VAL A 101 8.34 -12.38 17.89
CA VAL A 101 9.19 -12.56 19.09
C VAL A 101 10.69 -12.37 18.80
N GLY A 102 11.08 -12.13 17.54
CA GLY A 102 12.47 -11.89 17.13
C GLY A 102 13.21 -13.13 16.65
N PHE A 103 12.75 -13.72 15.53
CA PHE A 103 13.44 -14.78 14.76
C PHE A 103 13.90 -16.00 15.59
N THR A 104 12.94 -16.79 16.08
CA THR A 104 13.17 -17.99 16.90
C THR A 104 13.24 -19.30 16.10
N HIS A 105 13.35 -19.22 14.77
CA HIS A 105 13.28 -20.36 13.84
C HIS A 105 11.93 -21.09 13.83
N GLN A 106 10.87 -20.39 14.26
CA GLN A 106 9.52 -20.94 14.38
C GLN A 106 8.54 -20.28 13.39
N CYS A 107 9.04 -19.75 12.28
CA CYS A 107 8.26 -19.03 11.27
C CYS A 107 6.89 -19.68 10.94
N ALA A 108 6.86 -20.99 10.68
CA ALA A 108 5.62 -21.72 10.40
C ALA A 108 4.61 -21.67 11.55
N THR A 109 5.07 -21.85 12.80
CA THR A 109 4.21 -21.78 13.99
C THR A 109 3.56 -20.40 14.11
N TYR A 110 4.33 -19.33 13.96
CA TYR A 110 3.83 -17.96 14.11
C TYR A 110 2.89 -17.56 12.97
N VAL A 111 3.21 -17.91 11.73
CA VAL A 111 2.33 -17.66 10.58
C VAL A 111 1.00 -18.40 10.73
N LYS A 112 1.02 -19.69 11.13
CA LYS A 112 -0.20 -20.48 11.30
C LYS A 112 -1.04 -20.01 12.49
N ASN A 113 -0.40 -19.58 13.59
CA ASN A 113 -1.10 -18.92 14.70
C ASN A 113 -1.74 -17.60 14.25
N ALA A 114 -1.06 -16.79 13.43
CA ALA A 114 -1.64 -15.57 12.90
C ALA A 114 -2.86 -15.83 12.01
N ILE A 115 -2.80 -16.86 11.15
CA ILE A 115 -3.94 -17.32 10.33
C ILE A 115 -5.12 -17.71 11.23
N GLN A 116 -4.88 -18.52 12.26
CA GLN A 116 -5.92 -18.94 13.20
C GLN A 116 -6.52 -17.76 13.97
N ASN A 117 -5.68 -16.93 14.57
CA ASN A 117 -6.11 -15.80 15.39
C ASN A 117 -6.83 -14.72 14.55
N SER A 118 -6.58 -14.68 13.24
CA SER A 118 -7.31 -13.82 12.31
C SER A 118 -8.67 -14.39 11.89
N GLY A 119 -8.98 -15.64 12.24
CA GLY A 119 -10.20 -16.34 11.84
C GLY A 119 -10.17 -16.81 10.39
N LEU A 120 -8.97 -17.01 9.82
CA LEU A 120 -8.80 -17.39 8.41
C LEU A 120 -8.57 -18.89 8.22
N GLY A 121 -8.63 -19.70 9.26
CA GLY A 121 -8.50 -21.16 9.22
C GLY A 121 -8.16 -21.73 10.59
N ALA A 122 -8.31 -23.05 10.78
CA ALA A 122 -7.80 -23.71 11.97
C ALA A 122 -6.26 -23.86 11.90
N TYR A 123 -5.60 -24.01 13.04
CA TYR A 123 -4.19 -24.38 13.06
C TYR A 123 -4.01 -25.82 12.54
N GLU A 124 -3.14 -25.98 11.55
CA GLU A 124 -2.73 -27.29 11.03
C GLU A 124 -1.23 -27.51 11.31
N TYR A 125 -0.84 -28.72 11.72
CA TYR A 125 0.57 -29.05 11.91
C TYR A 125 1.29 -29.17 10.56
N GLY A 126 2.59 -28.86 10.56
CA GLY A 126 3.43 -28.91 9.37
C GLY A 126 4.52 -27.84 9.36
N ASP A 127 5.57 -28.11 8.61
CA ASP A 127 6.71 -27.22 8.41
C ASP A 127 6.37 -26.05 7.46
N ALA A 128 7.30 -25.11 7.29
CA ALA A 128 7.04 -23.91 6.50
C ALA A 128 6.71 -24.23 5.04
N TYR A 129 7.45 -25.14 4.40
CA TYR A 129 7.16 -25.56 3.01
C TYR A 129 5.77 -26.23 2.87
N GLU A 130 5.28 -26.91 3.91
CA GLU A 130 3.98 -27.59 3.91
C GLU A 130 2.81 -26.62 4.01
N CYS A 131 3.05 -25.39 4.46
CA CYS A 131 2.05 -24.33 4.51
C CYS A 131 1.42 -24.09 3.14
N ALA A 132 2.14 -24.32 2.04
CA ALA A 132 1.56 -24.15 0.72
C ALA A 132 0.42 -25.14 0.43
N ASN A 133 0.53 -26.39 0.90
CA ASN A 133 -0.55 -27.37 0.76
C ASN A 133 -1.70 -27.10 1.74
N ILE A 134 -1.39 -26.62 2.95
CA ILE A 134 -2.40 -26.18 3.93
C ILE A 134 -3.23 -25.03 3.35
N LEU A 135 -2.57 -23.98 2.86
CA LEU A 135 -3.22 -22.81 2.29
C LEU A 135 -4.00 -23.14 1.00
N LYS A 136 -3.49 -24.05 0.16
CA LYS A 136 -4.20 -24.49 -1.04
C LYS A 136 -5.56 -25.15 -0.76
N ARG A 137 -5.71 -25.83 0.39
CA ARG A 137 -6.98 -26.43 0.82
C ARG A 137 -7.86 -25.46 1.60
N ASN A 138 -7.32 -24.34 2.04
CA ASN A 138 -8.04 -23.35 2.82
C ASN A 138 -8.79 -22.37 1.91
N LYS A 139 -10.12 -22.43 1.93
CA LYS A 139 -11.01 -21.58 1.12
C LYS A 139 -10.87 -20.06 1.34
N ASN A 140 -10.20 -19.63 2.40
CA ASN A 140 -9.94 -18.21 2.65
C ASN A 140 -8.73 -17.68 1.88
N PHE A 141 -7.98 -18.54 1.20
CA PHE A 141 -6.81 -18.17 0.44
C PHE A 141 -6.89 -18.67 -0.99
N LYS A 142 -6.30 -17.92 -1.91
CA LYS A 142 -6.10 -18.33 -3.30
C LYS A 142 -4.63 -18.17 -3.66
N GLU A 143 -4.06 -19.20 -4.28
CA GLU A 143 -2.70 -19.12 -4.82
C GLU A 143 -2.71 -18.27 -6.10
N ILE A 144 -1.75 -17.35 -6.23
CA ILE A 144 -1.59 -16.52 -7.42
C ILE A 144 -0.26 -16.79 -8.12
N SER A 145 -0.20 -16.48 -9.42
CA SER A 145 1.06 -16.57 -10.17
C SER A 145 2.04 -15.48 -9.71
N THR A 146 3.29 -15.86 -9.45
CA THR A 146 4.37 -14.93 -9.10
C THR A 146 5.17 -14.42 -10.29
N LYS A 147 4.81 -14.82 -11.52
CA LYS A 147 5.58 -14.52 -12.72
C LYS A 147 5.64 -13.01 -12.98
N GLY A 148 6.82 -12.42 -12.75
CA GLY A 148 7.06 -10.99 -12.95
C GLY A 148 6.42 -10.11 -11.88
N LEU A 149 6.05 -10.67 -10.72
CA LEU A 149 5.66 -9.90 -9.55
C LEU A 149 6.88 -9.57 -8.71
N ASP A 150 6.92 -8.36 -8.19
CA ASP A 150 7.83 -8.01 -7.10
C ASP A 150 7.14 -8.29 -5.76
N LEU A 151 7.56 -9.35 -5.07
CA LEU A 151 6.97 -9.75 -3.79
C LEU A 151 7.03 -8.65 -2.70
N SER A 152 7.96 -7.70 -2.78
CA SER A 152 8.02 -6.58 -1.83
C SER A 152 6.88 -5.57 -2.00
N THR A 153 6.21 -5.59 -3.16
CA THR A 153 5.09 -4.69 -3.47
C THR A 153 3.72 -5.29 -3.14
N LEU A 154 3.69 -6.54 -2.66
CA LEU A 154 2.44 -7.21 -2.32
C LEU A 154 1.71 -6.51 -1.17
N PRO A 155 0.36 -6.45 -1.22
CA PRO A 155 -0.44 -5.83 -0.18
C PRO A 155 -0.38 -6.64 1.12
N ALA A 156 -0.91 -6.08 2.20
CA ALA A 156 -0.94 -6.70 3.51
C ALA A 156 -1.66 -8.07 3.49
N GLY A 157 -1.10 -9.03 4.20
CA GLY A 157 -1.71 -10.33 4.47
C GLY A 157 -1.47 -11.41 3.42
N CYS A 158 -0.67 -11.16 2.38
CA CYS A 158 -0.24 -12.23 1.47
C CYS A 158 0.71 -13.17 2.22
N VAL A 159 0.45 -14.47 2.18
CA VAL A 159 1.32 -15.48 2.77
C VAL A 159 2.30 -15.96 1.72
N LEU A 160 3.59 -15.74 1.98
CA LEU A 160 4.70 -16.16 1.15
C LEU A 160 5.20 -17.50 1.67
N VAL A 161 5.21 -18.53 0.83
CA VAL A 161 5.73 -19.86 1.19
C VAL A 161 6.91 -20.20 0.31
N TYR A 162 8.08 -20.36 0.90
CA TYR A 162 9.30 -20.80 0.25
C TYR A 162 9.49 -22.29 0.47
N ASP A 163 9.61 -23.04 -0.63
CA ASP A 163 9.96 -24.45 -0.56
C ASP A 163 11.36 -24.66 0.02
N LYS A 164 11.70 -25.92 0.30
CA LYS A 164 13.00 -26.33 0.84
C LYS A 164 14.15 -25.78 -0.01
N GLY A 165 15.06 -25.03 0.61
CA GLY A 165 16.25 -24.47 -0.03
C GLY A 165 16.01 -23.28 -0.96
N VAL A 166 14.75 -22.89 -1.19
CA VAL A 166 14.42 -21.75 -2.06
C VAL A 166 14.92 -20.46 -1.40
N ALA A 167 15.45 -19.56 -2.23
CA ALA A 167 15.94 -18.25 -1.81
C ALA A 167 16.99 -18.31 -0.68
N GLY A 168 17.72 -19.42 -0.53
CA GLY A 168 18.70 -19.60 0.54
C GLY A 168 18.11 -19.85 1.93
N TYR A 169 16.82 -20.18 2.02
CA TYR A 169 16.19 -20.64 3.26
C TYR A 169 16.49 -22.11 3.55
N SER A 170 16.01 -22.61 4.69
CA SER A 170 16.28 -23.97 5.16
C SER A 170 15.98 -25.03 4.10
N SER A 171 16.97 -25.87 3.79
CA SER A 171 16.80 -27.06 2.94
C SER A 171 15.97 -28.17 3.59
N LYS A 172 15.70 -28.06 4.89
CA LYS A 172 14.88 -29.02 5.64
C LYS A 172 13.44 -28.54 5.80
N TYR A 173 13.26 -27.28 6.17
CA TYR A 173 11.96 -26.76 6.64
C TYR A 173 11.31 -25.74 5.68
N GLY A 174 12.06 -25.14 4.75
CA GLY A 174 11.61 -23.99 3.96
C GLY A 174 11.52 -22.71 4.81
N HIS A 175 10.70 -21.75 4.37
CA HIS A 175 10.36 -20.54 5.12
C HIS A 175 8.95 -20.06 4.78
N THR A 176 8.32 -19.33 5.69
CA THR A 176 7.00 -18.74 5.45
C THR A 176 6.86 -17.44 6.24
N GLU A 177 6.22 -16.45 5.62
CA GLU A 177 6.05 -15.11 6.17
C GLU A 177 4.79 -14.45 5.60
N ILE A 178 4.28 -13.42 6.30
CA ILE A 178 3.07 -12.68 5.92
C ILE A 178 3.48 -11.25 5.57
N THR A 179 3.13 -10.77 4.38
CA THR A 179 3.42 -9.39 3.96
C THR A 179 2.67 -8.38 4.82
N LEU A 180 3.32 -7.28 5.17
CA LEU A 180 2.73 -6.17 5.94
C LEU A 180 2.19 -5.05 5.05
N GLY A 181 2.36 -5.14 3.72
CA GLY A 181 1.86 -4.17 2.75
C GLY A 181 2.72 -2.90 2.62
N ASN A 182 3.86 -2.84 3.29
CA ASN A 182 4.78 -1.69 3.33
C ASN A 182 6.21 -2.08 2.93
N GLY A 183 6.39 -3.17 2.18
CA GLY A 183 7.72 -3.72 1.85
C GLY A 183 8.34 -4.60 2.94
N GLN A 184 7.64 -4.79 4.06
CA GLN A 184 8.05 -5.70 5.12
C GLN A 184 7.17 -6.96 5.17
N ALA A 185 7.68 -7.99 5.82
CA ALA A 185 6.94 -9.20 6.13
C ALA A 185 7.19 -9.64 7.58
N ALA A 186 6.25 -10.41 8.13
CA ALA A 186 6.29 -10.92 9.49
C ALA A 186 6.11 -12.45 9.53
N SER A 187 6.99 -13.10 10.28
CA SER A 187 6.90 -14.50 10.67
C SER A 187 6.97 -14.60 12.20
N ASP A 188 7.99 -15.26 12.73
CA ASP A 188 8.49 -15.15 14.10
C ASP A 188 9.26 -13.84 14.37
N GLY A 189 9.66 -13.12 13.32
CA GLY A 189 10.25 -11.77 13.38
C GLY A 189 9.73 -10.90 12.23
N VAL A 190 9.99 -9.59 12.29
CA VAL A 190 9.69 -8.66 11.18
C VAL A 190 10.95 -8.45 10.35
N THR A 191 10.83 -8.59 9.03
CA THR A 191 11.91 -8.43 8.06
C THR A 191 11.54 -7.43 6.97
N ASN A 192 12.53 -6.73 6.43
CA ASN A 192 12.42 -5.92 5.21
C ASN A 192 13.09 -6.58 3.99
N ASN A 193 13.54 -7.83 4.14
CA ASN A 193 14.25 -8.58 3.10
C ASN A 193 13.36 -9.70 2.54
N ILE A 194 12.29 -9.32 1.85
CA ILE A 194 11.40 -10.26 1.16
C ILE A 194 12.14 -10.80 -0.06
N ARG A 195 12.33 -12.12 -0.13
CA ARG A 195 13.11 -12.76 -1.20
C ARG A 195 12.19 -13.24 -2.32
N GLN A 196 12.70 -13.29 -3.55
CA GLN A 196 11.94 -13.83 -4.67
C GLN A 196 11.88 -15.37 -4.63
N GLY A 197 10.89 -15.96 -5.32
CA GLY A 197 10.75 -17.41 -5.46
C GLY A 197 9.73 -18.07 -4.53
N ALA A 198 9.03 -17.31 -3.69
CA ALA A 198 7.92 -17.84 -2.90
C ALA A 198 6.72 -18.19 -3.78
N ARG A 199 5.92 -19.14 -3.31
CA ARG A 199 4.51 -19.29 -3.68
C ARG A 199 3.69 -18.28 -2.87
N VAL A 200 2.72 -17.63 -3.51
CA VAL A 200 1.97 -16.52 -2.89
C VAL A 200 0.51 -16.91 -2.75
N PHE A 201 0.02 -16.83 -1.52
CA PHE A 201 -1.38 -17.07 -1.18
C PHE A 201 -2.00 -15.78 -0.66
N VAL A 202 -3.07 -15.33 -1.33
CA VAL A 202 -3.73 -14.08 -1.00
C VAL A 202 -5.02 -14.35 -0.23
N PRO A 203 -5.33 -13.59 0.83
CA PRO A 203 -6.62 -13.66 1.50
C PRO A 203 -7.72 -13.23 0.54
N VAL A 204 -8.79 -14.02 0.43
CA VAL A 204 -9.90 -13.73 -0.49
C VAL A 204 -11.23 -13.62 0.25
N SER A 205 -12.12 -12.81 -0.32
CA SER A 205 -13.51 -12.80 0.10
C SER A 205 -14.14 -14.10 -0.37
N GLN A 206 -14.90 -14.78 0.49
CA GLN A 206 -15.73 -15.87 0.00
C GLN A 206 -16.79 -15.24 -0.91
N SER A 207 -16.54 -15.19 -2.21
CA SER A 207 -17.62 -15.09 -3.17
C SER A 207 -18.40 -16.39 -3.01
N TYR A 208 -19.65 -16.29 -2.55
CA TYR A 208 -20.60 -17.39 -2.60
C TYR A 208 -20.65 -17.87 -4.06
N VAL A 209 -19.99 -18.97 -4.36
CA VAL A 209 -20.37 -19.83 -5.48
C VAL A 209 -21.42 -20.77 -4.91
N ALA A 210 -22.67 -20.49 -5.26
CA ALA A 210 -23.80 -21.40 -5.08
C ALA A 210 -23.62 -22.67 -5.92
#